data_AF-A0AAU7DWY2-F1
#
_entry.id   AF-A0AAU7DWY2-F1
#
_cell.length_a   1.000
_cell.length_b   1.000
_cell.length_c   1.000
_cell.angle_alpha   90.00
_cell.angle_beta   90.00
_cell.angle_gamma   90.00
#
_symmetry.space_group_name_H-M   'P 1'
#
loop_
_entity.id
_entity.type
_entity.pdbx_description
1 polymer ?
#
loop_
_entity_poly.entity_id
_entity_poly.type
_entity_poly.pdbx_seq_one_letter_code
_entity_poly.pdbx_strand_id
1 'polypeptide(L)'
;MKTRLTAVAFIAALLLSGCFSATSKEIAKFDPEEVQMLRDEAESLGVDVDDEVLLGTLNFRESCREMKKALKDLAKGEDAAGIADGLVTITDGAEKEGQLEMKGTYQEMIDLVRLGDSTGMQTFVENSCQSM
;
A
#
# COMPACT_ATOMS: atom_id res chain seq x y z
N MET A 1 32.47 42.80 34.49
CA MET A 1 32.25 41.42 34.98
C MET A 1 30.75 41.18 35.13
N LYS A 2 30.18 40.28 34.33
CA LYS A 2 28.94 39.55 34.63
C LYS A 2 28.80 38.41 33.61
N THR A 3 29.44 37.30 33.92
CA THR A 3 29.11 35.99 33.38
C THR A 3 27.78 35.54 33.97
N ARG A 4 26.87 35.04 33.14
CA ARG A 4 25.84 34.08 33.56
C ARG A 4 25.80 32.93 32.55
N LEU A 5 26.22 31.78 33.07
CA LEU A 5 26.09 30.45 32.50
C LEU A 5 24.62 30.01 32.42
N THR A 6 24.38 29.03 31.54
CA THR A 6 23.38 27.93 31.61
C THR A 6 21.90 28.33 31.54
N ALA A 7 20.99 27.57 30.94
CA ALA A 7 20.98 26.37 30.12
C ALA A 7 19.49 26.16 29.76
N VAL A 8 19.23 25.57 28.59
CA VAL A 8 18.16 24.60 28.32
C VAL A 8 16.79 24.86 28.97
N ALA A 9 15.77 25.16 28.15
CA ALA A 9 14.61 24.29 27.94
C ALA A 9 13.40 25.05 27.36
N PHE A 10 12.60 24.30 26.59
CA PHE A 10 11.27 24.64 26.05
C PHE A 10 11.31 25.70 24.95
N ILE A 11 11.06 25.40 23.68
CA ILE A 11 9.86 24.74 23.15
C ILE A 11 10.25 23.98 21.87
N ALA A 12 10.50 22.68 22.00
CA ALA A 12 10.40 21.72 20.90
C ALA A 12 9.20 20.83 21.22
N ALA A 13 8.00 21.40 21.13
CA ALA A 13 6.73 20.74 21.48
C ALA A 13 5.77 20.75 20.29
N LEU A 14 6.30 20.55 19.09
CA LEU A 14 5.55 20.33 17.87
C LEU A 14 6.33 19.28 17.08
N LEU A 15 5.85 18.02 17.03
CA LEU A 15 5.82 17.13 15.84
C LEU A 15 6.09 15.60 16.01
N LEU A 16 6.49 15.02 17.15
CA LEU A 16 7.06 13.65 17.09
C LEU A 16 6.60 12.66 18.18
N SER A 17 5.43 12.05 18.06
CA SER A 17 5.21 10.73 18.72
C SER A 17 3.97 9.94 18.30
N GLY A 18 3.04 10.50 17.51
CA GLY A 18 1.80 9.80 17.15
C GLY A 18 1.88 8.98 15.86
N CYS A 19 2.19 9.62 14.73
CA CYS A 19 2.05 8.98 13.42
C CYS A 19 3.22 8.05 13.04
N PHE A 20 4.45 8.38 13.44
CA PHE A 20 5.63 7.59 13.04
C PHE A 20 5.61 6.14 13.55
N SER A 21 4.94 5.87 14.68
CA SER A 21 4.86 4.51 15.24
C SER A 21 3.76 3.64 14.61
N ALA A 22 2.77 4.23 13.95
CA ALA A 22 1.71 3.49 13.27
C ALA A 22 2.21 3.00 11.91
N THR A 23 2.74 3.90 11.08
CA THR A 23 3.26 3.59 9.74
C THR A 23 4.40 2.56 9.78
N SER A 24 5.35 2.70 10.71
CA SER A 24 6.44 1.72 10.86
C SER A 24 5.98 0.32 11.28
N LYS A 25 4.91 0.21 12.08
CA LYS A 25 4.31 -1.10 12.42
C LYS A 25 3.61 -1.74 11.21
N GLU A 26 2.99 -0.92 10.37
CA GLU A 26 2.37 -1.39 9.13
C GLU A 26 3.41 -1.86 8.11
N ILE A 27 4.52 -1.11 7.95
CA ILE A 27 5.65 -1.55 7.12
C ILE A 27 6.23 -2.88 7.61
N ALA A 28 6.29 -3.09 8.93
CA ALA A 28 6.81 -4.33 9.51
C ALA A 28 5.97 -5.58 9.21
N LYS A 29 4.77 -5.44 8.63
CA LYS A 29 3.96 -6.56 8.13
C LYS A 29 4.45 -7.09 6.77
N PHE A 30 5.25 -6.32 6.04
CA PHE A 30 5.78 -6.67 4.73
C PHE A 30 7.11 -7.43 4.83
N ASP A 31 7.52 -8.05 3.72
CA ASP A 31 8.81 -8.73 3.62
C ASP A 31 9.96 -7.72 3.80
N PRO A 32 10.85 -7.89 4.80
CA PRO A 32 11.95 -6.96 5.02
C PRO A 32 12.89 -6.84 3.82
N GLU A 33 13.05 -7.87 2.99
CA GLU A 33 13.87 -7.80 1.77
C GLU A 33 13.22 -6.89 0.72
N GLU A 34 11.90 -6.95 0.56
CA GLU A 34 11.16 -6.07 -0.34
C GLU A 34 11.18 -4.61 0.13
N VAL A 35 11.00 -4.40 1.43
CA VAL A 35 11.09 -3.08 2.06
C VAL A 35 12.47 -2.47 1.81
N GLN A 36 13.54 -3.25 1.99
CA GLN A 36 14.91 -2.76 1.77
C GLN A 36 15.17 -2.48 0.28
N MET A 37 14.73 -3.36 -0.62
CA MET A 37 14.87 -3.15 -2.07
C MET A 37 14.24 -1.84 -2.52
N LEU A 38 13.06 -1.47 -1.99
CA LEU A 38 12.40 -0.21 -2.31
C LEU A 38 13.18 1.01 -1.81
N ARG A 39 13.79 0.91 -0.62
CA ARG A 39 14.66 1.97 -0.09
C ARG A 39 15.91 2.14 -0.94
N ASP A 40 16.53 1.03 -1.34
CA ASP A 40 17.73 1.03 -2.20
C ASP A 40 17.41 1.60 -3.59
N GLU A 41 16.25 1.25 -4.16
CA GLU A 41 15.76 1.78 -5.44
C GLU A 41 15.56 3.31 -5.36
N ALA A 42 14.89 3.79 -4.31
CA ALA A 42 14.71 5.22 -4.07
C ALA A 42 16.04 5.96 -3.92
N GLU A 43 16.97 5.42 -3.13
CA GLU A 43 18.31 5.98 -2.94
C GLU A 43 19.08 6.04 -4.27
N SER A 44 18.98 5.01 -5.11
CA SER A 44 19.64 4.96 -6.42
C SER A 44 19.12 6.05 -7.38
N LEU A 45 17.87 6.48 -7.20
CA LEU A 45 17.23 7.56 -7.94
C LEU A 45 17.49 8.95 -7.31
N GLY A 46 18.20 9.00 -6.18
CA GLY A 46 18.44 10.22 -5.42
C GLY A 46 17.20 10.78 -4.74
N VAL A 47 16.20 9.93 -4.49
CA VAL A 47 14.94 10.28 -3.83
C VAL A 47 14.98 9.81 -2.38
N ASP A 48 14.75 10.72 -1.45
CA ASP A 48 14.52 10.34 -0.04
C ASP A 48 13.05 9.93 0.11
N VAL A 49 12.81 8.67 0.46
CA VAL A 49 11.47 8.10 0.61
C VAL A 49 11.14 7.98 2.09
N ASP A 50 10.14 8.75 2.52
CA ASP A 50 9.60 8.62 3.86
C ASP A 50 8.75 7.33 4.01
N ASP A 51 8.46 6.98 5.26
CA ASP A 51 7.72 5.77 5.59
C ASP A 51 6.28 5.79 5.05
N GLU A 52 5.66 6.96 4.85
CA GLU A 52 4.29 7.03 4.31
C GLU A 52 4.28 6.69 2.82
N VAL A 53 5.21 7.25 2.05
CA VAL A 53 5.41 6.92 0.63
C VAL A 53 5.82 5.45 0.46
N LEU A 54 6.69 4.95 1.34
CA LEU A 54 7.10 3.54 1.32
C LEU A 54 5.92 2.61 1.58
N LEU A 55 5.13 2.88 2.62
CA LEU A 55 3.95 2.10 2.95
C LEU A 55 2.92 2.14 1.82
N GLY A 56 2.68 3.31 1.23
CA GLY A 56 1.80 3.45 0.06
C GLY A 56 2.26 2.60 -1.12
N THR A 57 3.58 2.58 -1.39
CA THR A 57 4.17 1.78 -2.46
C THR A 57 4.05 0.28 -2.20
N LEU A 58 4.26 -0.16 -0.96
CA LEU A 58 4.11 -1.56 -0.54
C LEU A 58 2.64 -2.03 -0.66
N ASN A 59 1.69 -1.23 -0.17
CA ASN A 59 0.25 -1.52 -0.29
C ASN A 59 -0.18 -1.62 -1.74
N PHE A 60 0.32 -0.73 -2.60
CA PHE A 60 0.05 -0.76 -4.03
C PHE A 60 0.64 -2.01 -4.70
N ARG A 61 1.87 -2.40 -4.35
CA ARG A 61 2.52 -3.64 -4.80
C ARG A 61 1.70 -4.88 -4.45
N GLU A 62 1.24 -4.97 -3.21
CA GLU A 62 0.37 -6.06 -2.74
C GLU A 62 -0.95 -6.07 -3.51
N SER A 63 -1.55 -4.90 -3.72
CA SER A 63 -2.77 -4.76 -4.52
C SER A 63 -2.59 -5.30 -5.93
N CYS A 64 -1.46 -5.00 -6.58
CA CYS A 64 -1.11 -5.55 -7.89
C CYS A 64 -0.91 -7.07 -7.89
N ARG A 65 -0.40 -7.66 -6.81
CA ARG A 65 -0.29 -9.13 -6.69
C ARG A 65 -1.67 -9.79 -6.60
N GLU A 66 -2.55 -9.27 -5.75
CA GLU A 66 -3.91 -9.78 -5.61
C GLU A 66 -4.72 -9.59 -6.91
N MET A 67 -4.53 -8.46 -7.59
CA MET A 67 -5.07 -8.20 -8.93
C MET A 67 -4.67 -9.25 -9.96
N LYS A 68 -3.36 -9.50 -10.09
CA LYS A 68 -2.82 -10.50 -11.03
C LYS A 68 -3.26 -11.92 -10.68
N LYS A 69 -3.38 -12.24 -9.39
CA LYS A 69 -3.86 -13.53 -8.90
C LYS A 69 -5.32 -13.75 -9.28
N ALA A 70 -6.22 -12.80 -9.00
CA ALA A 70 -7.62 -12.92 -9.37
C ALA A 70 -7.82 -13.05 -10.89
N LEU A 71 -7.05 -12.30 -11.70
CA LEU A 71 -7.07 -12.47 -13.15
C LEU A 71 -6.67 -13.90 -13.57
N LYS A 72 -5.61 -14.44 -12.95
CA LYS A 72 -5.15 -15.81 -13.21
C LYS A 72 -6.19 -16.85 -12.79
N ASP A 73 -6.82 -16.68 -11.65
CA ASP A 73 -7.83 -17.60 -11.13
C ASP A 73 -9.09 -17.57 -12.00
N LEU A 74 -9.52 -16.37 -12.42
CA LEU A 74 -10.60 -16.19 -13.39
C LEU A 74 -10.26 -16.87 -14.73
N ALA A 75 -9.03 -16.73 -15.23
CA ALA A 75 -8.58 -17.34 -16.48
C ALA A 75 -8.52 -18.88 -16.43
N LYS A 76 -8.33 -19.48 -15.24
CA LYS A 76 -8.45 -20.94 -15.05
C LYS A 76 -9.90 -21.42 -14.96
N GLY A 77 -10.86 -20.51 -14.93
CA GLY A 77 -12.28 -20.83 -14.71
C GLY A 77 -12.59 -21.17 -13.24
N GLU A 78 -11.82 -20.63 -12.29
CA GLU A 78 -12.21 -20.70 -10.88
C GLU A 78 -13.51 -19.90 -10.64
N ASP A 79 -14.22 -20.22 -9.55
CA ASP A 79 -15.52 -19.63 -9.27
C ASP A 79 -15.43 -18.11 -9.06
N ALA A 80 -16.01 -17.36 -10.00
CA ALA A 80 -15.99 -15.90 -9.99
C ALA A 80 -16.62 -15.30 -8.72
N ALA A 81 -17.64 -15.95 -8.15
CA ALA A 81 -18.24 -15.51 -6.89
C ALA A 81 -17.24 -15.64 -5.74
N GLY A 82 -16.58 -16.79 -5.60
CA GLY A 82 -15.52 -16.98 -4.61
C GLY A 82 -14.34 -16.02 -4.75
N ILE A 83 -13.91 -15.71 -5.98
CA ILE A 83 -12.86 -14.72 -6.23
C ILE A 83 -13.34 -13.33 -5.78
N ALA A 84 -14.55 -12.92 -6.19
CA ALA A 84 -15.12 -11.62 -5.82
C ALA A 84 -15.28 -11.46 -4.30
N ASP A 85 -15.72 -12.49 -3.59
CA ASP A 85 -15.88 -12.48 -2.14
C ASP A 85 -14.53 -12.34 -1.40
N GLY A 86 -13.48 -12.98 -1.93
CA GLY A 86 -12.11 -12.79 -1.44
C GLY A 86 -11.65 -11.34 -1.54
N LEU A 87 -11.91 -10.69 -2.68
CA LEU A 87 -11.56 -9.29 -2.92
C LEU A 87 -12.37 -8.32 -2.05
N VAL A 88 -13.66 -8.60 -1.84
CA VAL A 88 -14.49 -7.83 -0.89
C VAL A 88 -13.88 -7.89 0.52
N THR A 89 -13.45 -9.07 0.95
CA THR A 89 -12.84 -9.25 2.27
C THR A 89 -11.57 -8.40 2.43
N ILE A 90 -10.73 -8.35 1.39
CA ILE A 90 -9.51 -7.51 1.37
C ILE A 90 -9.90 -6.03 1.42
N THR A 91 -10.88 -5.62 0.63
CA THR A 91 -11.37 -4.24 0.54
C THR A 91 -11.92 -3.74 1.88
N ASP A 92 -12.74 -4.55 2.54
CA ASP A 92 -13.30 -4.25 3.86
C ASP A 92 -12.22 -4.17 4.95
N GLY A 93 -11.16 -4.98 4.82
CA GLY A 93 -9.98 -4.92 5.67
C GLY A 93 -9.25 -3.57 5.51
N ALA A 94 -8.95 -3.20 4.28
CA ALA A 94 -8.31 -1.92 3.94
C ALA A 94 -9.11 -0.70 4.42
N GLU A 95 -10.45 -0.71 4.25
CA GLU A 95 -11.32 0.36 4.74
C GLU A 95 -11.27 0.52 6.26
N LYS A 96 -11.25 -0.59 7.02
CA LYS A 96 -11.13 -0.55 8.48
C LYS A 96 -9.78 0.01 8.95
N GLU A 97 -8.75 -0.14 8.13
CA GLU A 97 -7.41 0.40 8.37
C GLU A 97 -7.25 1.85 7.85
N GLY A 98 -8.32 2.46 7.34
CA GLY A 98 -8.32 3.85 6.85
C GLY A 98 -7.78 4.01 5.42
N GLN A 99 -7.55 2.92 4.69
CA GLN A 99 -7.00 2.92 3.33
C GLN A 99 -8.10 3.07 2.27
N LEU A 100 -8.88 4.16 2.37
CA LEU A 100 -10.08 4.39 1.57
C LEU A 100 -9.81 4.53 0.06
N GLU A 101 -8.62 4.99 -0.33
CA GLU A 101 -8.27 5.16 -1.75
C GLU A 101 -8.23 3.83 -2.50
N MET A 102 -7.85 2.74 -1.83
CA MET A 102 -7.80 1.41 -2.45
C MET A 102 -9.19 0.84 -2.73
N LYS A 103 -10.23 1.29 -2.01
CA LYS A 103 -11.60 0.79 -2.15
C LYS A 103 -12.17 0.98 -3.55
N GLY A 104 -11.89 2.12 -4.18
CA GLY A 104 -12.35 2.39 -5.54
C GLY A 104 -11.76 1.40 -6.55
N THR A 105 -10.44 1.20 -6.48
CA THR A 105 -9.69 0.28 -7.33
C THR A 105 -10.16 -1.16 -7.16
N TYR A 106 -10.34 -1.63 -5.92
CA TYR A 106 -10.84 -2.98 -5.68
C TYR A 106 -12.32 -3.16 -6.08
N GLN A 107 -13.15 -2.13 -5.98
CA GLN A 107 -14.55 -2.24 -6.38
C GLN A 107 -14.70 -2.44 -7.90
N GLU A 108 -13.94 -1.72 -8.72
CA GLU A 108 -13.91 -1.91 -10.17
C GLU A 108 -13.45 -3.33 -10.53
N MET A 109 -12.41 -3.81 -9.85
CA MET A 109 -11.92 -5.18 -9.99
C MET A 109 -12.98 -6.24 -9.63
N ILE A 110 -13.68 -6.07 -8.51
CA ILE A 110 -14.76 -6.96 -8.07
C ILE A 110 -15.87 -7.04 -9.12
N ASP A 111 -16.24 -5.90 -9.70
CA ASP A 111 -17.30 -5.84 -10.70
C ASP A 111 -16.89 -6.56 -11.99
N LEU A 112 -15.64 -6.40 -12.45
CA LEU A 112 -15.09 -7.12 -13.61
C LEU A 112 -15.06 -8.63 -13.38
N VAL A 113 -14.64 -9.08 -12.19
CA VAL A 113 -14.66 -10.50 -11.81
C VAL A 113 -16.08 -11.05 -11.81
N ARG A 114 -17.05 -10.34 -11.22
CA ARG A 114 -18.46 -10.77 -11.19
C ARG A 114 -19.09 -10.87 -12.58
N LEU A 115 -18.67 -10.03 -13.51
CA LEU A 115 -19.08 -10.08 -14.91
C LEU A 115 -18.40 -11.21 -15.69
N GLY A 116 -17.36 -11.85 -15.12
CA GLY A 116 -16.52 -12.81 -15.81
C GLY A 116 -15.70 -12.20 -16.94
N ASP A 117 -15.51 -10.87 -16.93
CA ASP A 117 -14.85 -10.14 -18.00
C ASP A 117 -13.34 -10.21 -17.86
N SER A 118 -12.77 -11.33 -18.30
CA SER A 118 -11.31 -11.56 -18.30
C SER A 118 -10.53 -10.54 -19.15
N THR A 119 -11.12 -9.99 -20.22
CA THR A 119 -10.45 -8.98 -21.07
C THR A 119 -10.42 -7.62 -20.38
N GLY A 120 -11.56 -7.21 -19.81
CA GLY A 120 -11.66 -6.01 -18.99
C GLY A 120 -10.73 -6.08 -17.78
N MET A 121 -10.71 -7.23 -17.10
CA MET A 121 -9.81 -7.49 -15.98
C MET A 121 -8.34 -7.42 -16.40
N GLN A 122 -7.97 -8.02 -17.53
CA GLN A 122 -6.60 -7.91 -18.05
C GLN A 122 -6.21 -6.45 -18.32
N THR A 123 -7.07 -5.69 -18.98
CA THR A 123 -6.84 -4.26 -19.28
C THR A 123 -6.70 -3.43 -18.00
N PHE A 124 -7.55 -3.70 -17.01
CA PHE A 124 -7.51 -3.05 -15.72
C PHE A 124 -6.20 -3.33 -14.99
N VAL A 125 -5.77 -4.60 -14.91
CA VAL A 125 -4.50 -4.97 -14.27
C VAL A 125 -3.31 -4.36 -15.01
N GLU A 126 -3.32 -4.36 -16.34
CA GLU A 126 -2.26 -3.75 -17.14
C GLU A 126 -2.16 -2.24 -16.87
N ASN A 127 -3.27 -1.51 -16.85
CA ASN A 127 -3.25 -0.07 -16.60
C ASN A 127 -2.91 0.27 -15.13
N SER A 128 -3.49 -0.47 -14.19
CA SER A 128 -3.30 -0.25 -12.75
C SER A 128 -1.91 -0.68 -12.27
N CYS A 129 -1.19 -1.54 -13.00
CA CYS A 129 0.12 -2.06 -12.59
C CYS A 129 1.26 -1.72 -13.57
N GLN A 130 1.05 -0.82 -14.53
CA GLN A 130 1.96 -0.56 -15.66
C GLN A 130 3.28 0.14 -15.29
N SER A 131 3.41 0.64 -14.06
CA SER A 131 4.49 1.56 -13.66
C SER A 131 5.52 0.93 -12.72
N MET A 132 5.64 -0.40 -12.76
CA MET A 132 6.31 -1.19 -11.72
C MET A 132 7.24 -2.24 -12.29
#